data_AF-A0AAW7XBC0-F1
#
_entry.id   AF-A0AAW7XBC0-F1
#
_cell.length_a   1.000
_cell.length_b   1.000
_cell.length_c   1.000
_cell.angle_alpha   90.00
_cell.angle_beta   90.00
_cell.angle_gamma   90.00
#
_symmetry.space_group_name_H-M   'P 1'
#
loop_
_entity.id
_entity.type
_entity.pdbx_description
1 polymer ?
#
loop_
_entity_poly.entity_id
_entity_poly.type
_entity_poly.pdbx_seq_one_letter_code
_entity_poly.pdbx_strand_id
1 'polypeptide(L)'
;FNQDVRANKIVQIQSEFVVVGGGTAGVCAAITAARKGTKTVLIQDRPVLGGNASSEVRLWILGATSHMGNNNRWAREGGVMDEILVENLYRNKEGNAVVFDTILLEKVLNEKNITLLLNTSVYGL
;
A
#
# COMPACT_ATOMS: atom_id res chain seq x y z
N PHE A 1 23.01 -36.01 -16.69
CA PHE A 1 22.17 -34.90 -16.19
C PHE A 1 21.48 -35.38 -14.93
N ASN A 2 21.71 -34.72 -13.80
CA ASN A 2 21.09 -35.14 -12.54
C ASN A 2 19.57 -34.91 -12.64
N GLN A 3 18.77 -35.93 -12.31
CA GLN A 3 17.30 -35.94 -12.44
C GLN A 3 16.57 -35.38 -11.21
N ASP A 4 17.30 -34.86 -10.22
CA ASP A 4 16.72 -34.22 -9.05
C ASP A 4 15.89 -32.99 -9.47
N VAL A 5 14.58 -33.16 -9.55
CA VAL A 5 13.62 -32.10 -9.88
C VAL A 5 13.70 -31.04 -8.77
N ARG A 6 14.08 -29.81 -9.12
CA ARG A 6 14.02 -28.67 -8.20
C ARG A 6 12.59 -28.47 -7.73
N ALA A 7 12.33 -28.72 -6.45
CA ALA A 7 11.08 -28.32 -5.82
C ALA A 7 11.07 -26.80 -5.58
N ASN A 8 9.90 -26.18 -5.71
CA ASN A 8 9.71 -24.78 -5.34
C ASN A 8 9.82 -24.60 -3.82
N LYS A 9 10.40 -23.48 -3.39
CA LYS A 9 10.44 -23.12 -1.97
C LYS A 9 9.01 -22.83 -1.47
N ILE A 10 8.58 -23.56 -0.44
CA ILE A 10 7.31 -23.31 0.25
C ILE A 10 7.61 -22.54 1.53
N VAL A 11 6.89 -21.44 1.76
CA VAL A 11 6.99 -20.62 2.98
C VAL A 11 5.61 -20.51 3.58
N GLN A 12 5.48 -20.84 4.87
CA GLN A 12 4.24 -20.67 5.62
C GLN A 12 4.33 -19.39 6.45
N ILE A 13 3.33 -18.51 6.32
CA ILE A 13 3.24 -17.25 7.04
C ILE A 13 1.97 -17.29 7.89
N GLN A 14 2.11 -17.19 9.21
CA GLN A 14 0.98 -17.07 10.13
C GLN A 14 0.61 -15.59 10.30
N SER A 15 -0.67 -15.28 10.14
CA SER A 15 -1.19 -13.92 10.29
C SER A 15 -2.62 -13.94 10.82
N GLU A 16 -3.02 -12.83 11.43
CA GLU A 16 -4.37 -12.64 11.98
C GLU A 16 -5.27 -11.89 10.97
N PHE A 17 -4.65 -11.09 10.11
CA PHE A 17 -5.33 -10.31 9.08
C PHE A 17 -4.53 -10.31 7.78
N VAL A 18 -5.19 -10.61 6.67
CA VAL A 18 -4.58 -10.61 5.34
C VAL A 18 -5.29 -9.59 4.48
N VAL A 19 -4.52 -8.69 3.87
CA VAL A 19 -5.00 -7.70 2.91
C VAL A 19 -4.44 -8.06 1.54
N VAL A 20 -5.34 -8.31 0.59
CA VAL A 20 -5.00 -8.59 -0.81
C VAL A 20 -5.29 -7.33 -1.63
N GLY A 21 -4.23 -6.70 -2.14
CA GLY A 21 -4.28 -5.46 -2.90
C GLY A 21 -3.68 -4.28 -2.15
N GLY A 22 -2.52 -3.82 -2.61
CA GLY A 22 -1.76 -2.66 -2.12
C GLY A 22 -2.25 -1.31 -2.64
N GLY A 23 -3.55 -1.16 -2.95
CA GLY A 23 -4.17 0.14 -3.23
C GLY A 23 -4.25 1.03 -1.99
N THR A 24 -4.68 2.28 -2.13
CA THR A 24 -4.83 3.22 -1.01
C THR A 24 -5.68 2.65 0.13
N ALA A 25 -6.79 2.01 -0.20
CA ALA A 25 -7.66 1.35 0.77
C ALA A 25 -6.95 0.20 1.51
N GLY A 26 -6.23 -0.67 0.79
CA GLY A 26 -5.50 -1.79 1.37
C GLY A 26 -4.32 -1.35 2.23
N VAL A 27 -3.56 -0.34 1.78
CA VAL A 27 -2.49 0.29 2.57
C VAL A 27 -3.05 0.87 3.87
N CYS A 28 -4.13 1.66 3.80
CA CYS A 28 -4.75 2.25 4.99
C CYS A 28 -5.27 1.18 5.95
N ALA A 29 -5.90 0.11 5.44
CA ALA A 29 -6.38 -1.00 6.24
C ALA A 29 -5.23 -1.74 6.93
N ALA A 30 -4.15 -2.04 6.20
CA ALA A 30 -3.00 -2.76 6.73
C ALA A 30 -2.28 -1.96 7.83
N ILE A 31 -2.02 -0.67 7.59
CA ILE A 31 -1.42 0.23 8.58
C ILE A 31 -2.30 0.33 9.82
N THR A 32 -3.60 0.53 9.65
CA THR A 32 -4.52 0.66 10.78
C THR A 32 -4.57 -0.61 11.62
N ALA A 33 -4.65 -1.79 11.00
CA ALA A 33 -4.63 -3.07 11.69
C ALA A 33 -3.31 -3.31 12.44
N ALA A 34 -2.18 -3.04 11.78
CA ALA A 34 -0.85 -3.19 12.37
C ALA A 34 -0.63 -2.29 13.58
N ARG A 35 -1.06 -1.02 13.51
CA ARG A 35 -1.01 -0.07 14.64
C ARG A 35 -1.89 -0.48 15.81
N LYS A 36 -2.95 -1.25 15.56
CA LYS A 36 -3.80 -1.86 16.59
C LYS A 36 -3.23 -3.17 17.16
N GLY A 37 -2.03 -3.57 16.75
CA GLY A 37 -1.34 -4.75 17.27
C GLY A 37 -1.60 -6.04 16.48
N THR A 38 -2.39 -6.00 15.40
CA THR A 38 -2.74 -7.18 14.61
C THR A 38 -1.61 -7.56 13.65
N LYS A 39 -1.16 -8.82 13.69
CA LYS A 39 -0.19 -9.36 12.74
C LYS A 39 -0.80 -9.42 11.34
N THR A 40 -0.39 -8.48 10.50
CA THR A 40 -1.02 -8.21 9.21
C THR A 40 -0.10 -8.59 8.07
N VAL A 41 -0.62 -9.29 7.06
CA VAL A 41 0.08 -9.51 5.78
C VAL A 41 -0.56 -8.65 4.72
N LEU A 42 0.23 -7.79 4.07
CA LEU A 42 -0.20 -7.00 2.92
C LEU A 42 0.41 -7.59 1.66
N ILE A 43 -0.43 -8.02 0.72
CA ILE A 43 -0.03 -8.67 -0.52
C ILE A 43 -0.35 -7.76 -1.70
N GLN A 44 0.61 -7.57 -2.60
CA GLN A 44 0.44 -6.82 -3.83
C GLN A 44 1.13 -7.54 -4.99
N ASP A 45 0.40 -7.66 -6.10
CA ASP A 45 0.82 -8.35 -7.32
C ASP A 45 1.93 -7.60 -8.10
N ARG A 46 2.16 -6.34 -7.75
CA ARG A 46 3.09 -5.40 -8.42
C ARG A 46 4.19 -4.91 -7.47
N PRO A 47 5.26 -4.28 -7.99
CA PRO A 47 6.38 -3.83 -7.16
C PRO A 47 6.09 -2.53 -6.39
N VAL A 48 4.96 -1.87 -6.64
CA VAL A 48 4.60 -0.58 -6.01
C VAL A 48 3.25 -0.63 -5.33
N LEU A 49 3.09 0.24 -4.33
CA LEU A 49 1.84 0.47 -3.59
C LEU A 49 1.12 1.70 -4.15
N GLY A 50 -0.16 1.87 -3.78
CA GLY A 50 -0.97 3.03 -4.16
C GLY A 50 -2.06 2.71 -5.20
N GLY A 51 -2.01 1.52 -5.82
CA GLY A 51 -3.01 1.12 -6.81
C GLY A 51 -2.99 2.09 -8.00
N ASN A 52 -4.13 2.72 -8.30
CA ASN A 52 -4.20 3.71 -9.37
C ASN A 52 -3.36 4.97 -9.09
N ALA A 53 -3.04 5.24 -7.83
CA ALA A 53 -2.23 6.39 -7.43
C ALA A 53 -0.72 6.12 -7.48
N SER A 54 -0.30 4.89 -7.79
CA SER A 54 1.12 4.57 -7.92
C SER A 54 1.75 5.22 -9.15
N SER A 55 3.07 5.17 -9.26
CA SER A 55 3.80 5.61 -10.46
C SER A 55 3.44 4.85 -11.74
N GLU A 56 2.82 3.67 -11.65
CA GLU A 56 2.41 2.89 -12.83
C GLU A 56 1.19 3.49 -13.54
N VAL A 57 0.23 4.03 -12.76
CA VAL A 57 -1.06 4.52 -13.30
C VAL A 57 -1.20 6.04 -13.15
N ARG A 58 -0.64 6.62 -12.09
CA ARG A 58 -0.49 8.08 -11.87
C ARG A 58 -1.80 8.85 -11.79
N LEU A 59 -2.87 8.20 -11.35
CA LEU A 59 -4.15 8.85 -11.03
C LEU A 59 -4.13 9.33 -9.59
N TRP A 60 -4.06 10.65 -9.41
CA TRP A 60 -4.01 11.27 -8.09
C TRP A 60 -5.22 10.94 -7.22
N ILE A 61 -4.97 10.85 -5.92
CA ILE A 61 -6.00 10.63 -4.90
C ILE A 61 -6.77 11.95 -4.73
N LEU A 62 -7.92 12.07 -5.40
CA LEU A 62 -8.76 13.27 -5.31
C LEU A 62 -9.71 13.20 -4.12
N GLY A 63 -10.21 12.00 -3.81
CA GLY A 63 -11.09 11.76 -2.69
C GLY A 63 -12.42 12.52 -2.74
N ALA A 64 -13.10 12.59 -1.60
CA ALA A 64 -14.33 13.32 -1.37
C ALA A 64 -14.12 14.85 -1.47
N THR A 65 -12.88 15.34 -1.30
CA THR A 65 -12.53 16.74 -1.61
C THR A 65 -12.74 17.07 -3.08
N SER A 66 -12.61 16.07 -3.98
CA SER A 66 -12.69 16.24 -5.43
C SER A 66 -11.80 17.39 -5.90
N HIS A 67 -10.51 17.33 -5.54
CA HIS A 67 -9.51 18.30 -6.00
C HIS A 67 -9.57 18.42 -7.54
N MET A 68 -9.53 19.65 -8.07
CA MET A 68 -9.80 20.05 -9.47
C MET A 68 -11.28 20.19 -9.90
N GLY A 69 -12.24 19.77 -9.08
CA GLY A 69 -13.68 20.01 -9.31
C GLY A 69 -14.24 21.06 -8.33
N ASN A 70 -15.09 20.61 -7.41
CA ASN A 70 -15.75 21.45 -6.40
C ASN A 70 -14.82 21.83 -5.21
N ASN A 71 -13.65 21.17 -5.09
CA ASN A 71 -12.62 21.43 -4.07
C ASN A 71 -13.19 21.69 -2.65
N ASN A 72 -14.03 20.77 -2.18
CA ASN A 72 -14.72 20.90 -0.90
C ASN A 72 -13.75 20.66 0.26
N ARG A 73 -13.23 21.74 0.84
CA ARG A 73 -12.23 21.70 1.93
C ARG A 73 -12.72 20.96 3.18
N TRP A 74 -14.02 20.87 3.40
CA TRP A 74 -14.60 20.19 4.56
C TRP A 74 -14.80 18.68 4.35
N ALA A 75 -14.60 18.17 3.13
CA ALA A 75 -14.79 16.77 2.78
C ALA A 75 -13.47 16.00 2.66
N ARG A 76 -12.38 16.50 3.25
CA ARG A 76 -11.06 15.86 3.17
C ARG A 76 -11.03 14.54 3.93
N GLU A 77 -10.47 13.51 3.30
CA GLU A 77 -10.16 12.24 3.95
C GLU A 77 -9.28 12.48 5.18
N GLY A 78 -9.69 11.91 6.31
CA GLY A 78 -8.93 11.91 7.56
C GLY A 78 -8.09 10.65 7.77
N GLY A 79 -7.54 10.52 8.98
CA GLY A 79 -6.85 9.31 9.43
C GLY A 79 -5.56 9.01 8.67
N VAL A 80 -5.26 7.72 8.45
CA VAL A 80 -4.04 7.27 7.77
C VAL A 80 -3.91 7.86 6.37
N MET A 81 -5.03 8.09 5.67
CA MET A 81 -4.98 8.69 4.34
C MET A 81 -4.51 10.15 4.41
N ASP A 82 -4.98 10.92 5.40
CA ASP A 82 -4.52 12.29 5.59
C ASP A 82 -3.03 12.33 5.95
N GLU A 83 -2.57 11.44 6.83
CA GLU A 83 -1.14 11.32 7.20
C GLU A 83 -0.26 11.11 5.97
N ILE A 84 -0.67 10.23 5.05
CA ILE A 84 0.03 9.95 3.79
C ILE A 84 0.03 11.18 2.88
N LEU A 85 -1.11 11.84 2.71
CA LEU A 85 -1.24 13.00 1.82
C LEU A 85 -0.49 14.22 2.34
N VAL A 86 -0.47 14.45 3.66
CA VAL A 86 0.30 15.52 4.29
C VAL A 86 1.80 15.26 4.15
N GLU A 87 2.25 14.02 4.39
CA GLU A 87 3.64 13.62 4.15
C GLU A 87 4.06 13.84 2.70
N ASN A 88 3.21 13.44 1.74
CA ASN A 88 3.45 13.67 0.33
C ASN A 88 3.54 15.16 0.01
N LEU A 89 2.62 15.99 0.50
CA LEU A 89 2.68 17.44 0.28
C LEU A 89 3.97 18.06 0.84
N TYR A 90 4.44 17.57 1.98
CA TYR A 90 5.66 18.06 2.63
C TYR A 90 6.94 17.69 1.85
N ARG A 91 7.09 16.42 1.45
CA ARG A 91 8.32 15.90 0.82
C ARG A 91 8.34 15.99 -0.70
N ASN A 92 7.19 16.03 -1.35
CA ASN A 92 7.04 15.89 -2.79
C ASN A 92 6.45 17.15 -3.43
N LYS A 93 7.15 18.27 -3.28
CA LYS A 93 6.69 19.61 -3.72
C LYS A 93 6.37 19.67 -5.22
N GLU A 94 7.07 18.89 -6.04
CA GLU A 94 6.89 18.82 -7.49
C GLU A 94 5.84 17.78 -7.93
N GLY A 95 5.23 17.04 -7.00
CA GLY A 95 4.23 16.02 -7.33
C GLY A 95 4.78 14.87 -8.16
N ASN A 96 5.98 14.37 -7.86
CA ASN A 96 6.56 13.23 -8.55
C ASN A 96 5.95 11.90 -8.04
N ALA A 97 5.37 11.10 -8.93
CA ALA A 97 4.71 9.86 -8.55
C ALA A 97 5.66 8.80 -7.94
N VAL A 98 6.94 8.78 -8.32
CA VAL A 98 7.94 7.84 -7.77
C VAL A 98 8.31 8.19 -6.32
N VAL A 99 8.30 9.49 -5.99
CA VAL A 99 8.48 9.94 -4.60
C VAL A 99 7.27 9.50 -3.76
N PHE A 100 6.07 9.55 -4.32
CA PHE A 100 4.87 9.07 -3.65
C PHE A 100 4.92 7.55 -3.37
N ASP A 101 5.40 6.75 -4.33
CA ASP A 101 5.61 5.31 -4.10
C ASP A 101 6.56 5.05 -2.92
N THR A 102 7.65 5.82 -2.85
CA THR A 102 8.62 5.74 -1.74
C THR A 102 7.95 6.06 -0.41
N ILE A 103 7.11 7.11 -0.36
CA ILE A 103 6.38 7.49 0.85
C ILE A 103 5.43 6.38 1.30
N LEU A 104 4.68 5.78 0.36
CA LEU A 104 3.78 4.66 0.69
C LEU A 104 4.55 3.44 1.21
N LEU A 105 5.66 3.11 0.55
CA LEU A 105 6.51 2.00 0.95
C LEU A 105 7.09 2.22 2.35
N GLU A 106 7.63 3.40 2.64
CA GLU A 106 8.13 3.76 3.96
C GLU A 106 7.03 3.71 5.03
N LYS A 107 5.85 4.27 4.76
CA LYS A 107 4.73 4.22 5.73
C LYS A 107 4.33 2.79 6.08
N VAL A 108 4.36 1.86 5.11
CA VAL A 108 4.08 0.44 5.37
C VAL A 108 5.24 -0.26 6.09
N LEU A 109 6.48 -0.08 5.64
CA LEU A 109 7.65 -0.75 6.22
C LEU A 109 7.98 -0.29 7.65
N ASN A 110 7.58 0.93 8.01
CA ASN A 110 7.74 1.43 9.38
C ASN A 110 6.78 0.76 10.39
N GLU A 111 5.74 0.07 9.92
CA GLU A 111 4.82 -0.66 10.78
C GLU A 111 5.35 -2.05 11.12
N LYS A 112 5.78 -2.26 12.37
CA LYS A 112 6.41 -3.51 12.83
C LYS A 112 5.55 -4.76 12.69
N ASN A 113 4.22 -4.60 12.67
CA ASN A 113 3.27 -5.71 12.59
C ASN A 113 2.83 -6.02 11.15
N ILE A 114 3.43 -5.39 10.14
CA ILE A 114 3.15 -5.69 8.72
C ILE A 114 4.24 -6.58 8.13
N THR A 115 3.83 -7.68 7.51
CA THR A 115 4.64 -8.38 6.52
C THR A 115 4.17 -7.98 5.12
N LEU A 116 5.03 -7.29 4.38
CA LEU A 116 4.73 -6.84 3.02
C LEU A 116 5.25 -7.84 1.99
N LEU A 117 4.37 -8.30 1.10
CA LEU A 117 4.70 -9.18 -0.02
C LEU A 117 4.38 -8.47 -1.35
N LEU A 118 5.42 -7.89 -1.96
CA LEU A 118 5.33 -7.30 -3.30
C LEU A 118 5.56 -8.38 -4.38
N ASN A 119 5.15 -8.10 -5.61
CA ASN A 119 5.26 -9.02 -6.75
C ASN A 119 4.69 -10.42 -6.44
N THR A 120 3.64 -10.48 -5.64
CA THR A 120 3.06 -11.71 -5.13
C THR A 120 1.59 -11.78 -5.50
N SER A 121 1.23 -12.75 -6.33
CA SER A 121 -0.16 -13.01 -6.72
C SER A 121 -0.82 -14.00 -5.78
N VAL A 122 -2.11 -13.77 -5.49
CA VAL A 122 -2.94 -14.67 -4.70
C VAL A 122 -3.80 -15.51 -5.64
N TYR A 123 -3.95 -16.80 -5.32
CA TYR A 123 -4.76 -17.75 -6.08
C TYR A 123 -5.71 -18.50 -5.13
N GLY A 124 -6.91 -18.85 -5.60
CA GLY A 124 -7.82 -19.77 -4.92
C GLY A 124 -8.44 -19.25 -3.60
N LEU A 125 -8.90 -17.99 -3.60
CA LEU A 125 -9.69 -17.41 -2.51
C LEU A 125 -11.09 -18.03 -2.41
#